data_AF-A0A7S2CK27-F1
#
_entry.id   AF-A0A7S2CK27-F1
#
_cell.length_a   1.000
_cell.length_b   1.000
_cell.length_c   1.000
_cell.angle_alpha   90.00
_cell.angle_beta   90.00
_cell.angle_gamma   90.00
#
_symmetry.space_group_name_H-M   'P 1'
#
loop_
_entity.id
_entity.type
_entity.pdbx_description
1 polymer ?
#
loop_
_entity_poly.entity_id
_entity_poly.type
_entity_poly.pdbx_seq_one_letter_code
_entity_poly.pdbx_strand_id
1 'polypeptide(L)'
;EPCYYQARREEAQQSLQLTPGQFKATAIFMDLSFTETSDDISGPPVLKPASAALQAAVRAGNINIAEGGKMEIMDLSSTSILEQDRHAALLKRVEAERRARAIVVPTNSDEVKKKLRALGQPVRIFGEGLAEVRERLRELLARIEIEGEDKVAGSIARPLFGVFPGMPTSINFEKGGLTGDGNGV
;
A
#
# COMPACT_ATOMS: atom_id res chain seq x y z
N GLU A 1 46.96 5.79 11.81
CA GLU A 1 45.61 5.21 11.90
C GLU A 1 44.67 5.90 10.89
N PRO A 2 44.71 5.54 9.59
CA PRO A 2 43.76 6.10 8.61
C PRO A 2 42.34 5.59 8.87
N CYS A 3 41.37 6.50 8.74
CA CYS A 3 39.97 6.37 9.13
C CYS A 3 39.23 5.30 8.28
N TYR A 4 38.48 4.41 8.94
CA TYR A 4 37.70 3.30 8.36
C TYR A 4 36.71 3.73 7.25
N TYR A 5 36.40 5.03 7.14
CA TYR A 5 35.57 5.59 6.07
C TYR A 5 36.31 5.84 4.74
N GLN A 6 37.64 5.89 4.74
CA GLN A 6 38.43 6.17 3.54
C GLN A 6 38.62 4.91 2.69
N ALA A 7 38.88 3.76 3.32
CA ALA A 7 39.06 2.47 2.62
C ALA A 7 37.81 2.05 1.80
N ARG A 8 36.61 2.22 2.35
CA ARG A 8 35.36 1.86 1.64
C ARG A 8 35.06 2.78 0.45
N ARG A 9 35.56 4.02 0.47
CA ARG A 9 35.37 4.99 -0.60
C ARG A 9 36.29 4.68 -1.79
N GLU A 10 37.48 4.16 -1.51
CA GLU A 10 38.45 3.71 -2.51
C GLU A 10 38.05 2.37 -3.14
N GLU A 11 37.48 1.44 -2.35
CA GLU A 11 36.90 0.18 -2.86
C GLU A 11 35.75 0.42 -3.86
N ALA A 12 34.92 1.44 -3.61
CA ALA A 12 33.84 1.83 -4.53
C ALA A 12 34.36 2.52 -5.81
N GLN A 13 35.54 3.16 -5.76
CA GLN A 13 36.17 3.73 -6.95
C GLN A 13 36.90 2.67 -7.78
N GLN A 14 37.45 1.63 -7.15
CA GLN A 14 38.11 0.52 -7.85
C GLN A 14 37.11 -0.40 -8.58
N SER A 15 35.89 -0.57 -8.07
CA SER A 15 34.85 -1.37 -8.74
C SER A 15 34.22 -0.72 -9.97
N LEU A 16 34.51 0.57 -10.23
CA LEU A 16 34.09 1.28 -11.44
C LEU A 16 35.05 1.11 -12.63
N GLN A 17 36.17 0.39 -12.47
CA GLN A 17 37.03 -0.04 -13.58
C GLN A 17 36.78 -1.50 -13.95
N LEU A 18 35.55 -1.85 -14.29
CA LEU A 18 35.25 -3.05 -15.06
C LEU A 18 35.39 -2.71 -16.54
N THR A 19 36.37 -3.35 -17.18
CA THR A 19 36.64 -3.25 -18.62
C THR A 19 35.42 -3.67 -19.44
N PRO A 20 34.91 -2.85 -20.37
CA PRO A 20 33.84 -3.28 -21.24
C PRO A 20 34.37 -4.25 -22.28
N GLY A 21 33.79 -5.46 -22.30
CA GLY A 21 33.94 -6.40 -23.40
C GLY A 21 34.41 -7.77 -22.94
N GLN A 22 33.45 -8.67 -22.67
CA GLN A 22 33.37 -10.03 -23.22
C GLN A 22 32.05 -10.67 -22.73
N PHE A 23 30.93 -10.33 -23.39
CA PHE A 23 29.76 -11.19 -23.37
C PHE A 23 29.63 -11.81 -24.76
N LYS A 24 30.05 -13.08 -24.90
CA LYS A 24 29.77 -13.89 -26.10
C LYS A 24 28.31 -14.31 -26.05
N ALA A 25 27.45 -13.58 -26.75
CA ALA A 25 26.11 -14.03 -27.06
C ALA A 25 26.20 -14.88 -28.34
N THR A 26 26.15 -16.20 -28.21
CA THR A 26 25.90 -17.09 -29.34
C THR A 26 24.44 -16.95 -29.74
N ALA A 27 24.20 -16.29 -30.88
CA ALA A 27 22.92 -16.22 -31.53
C ALA A 27 22.52 -17.61 -32.06
N ILE A 28 21.36 -18.09 -31.65
CA ILE A 28 20.55 -19.03 -32.44
C ILE A 28 19.48 -18.14 -33.09
N PHE A 29 19.78 -17.62 -34.26
CA PHE A 29 18.83 -16.91 -35.12
C PHE A 29 18.39 -17.92 -36.18
N MET A 30 17.18 -18.46 -36.05
CA MET A 30 16.51 -19.17 -37.14
C MET A 30 16.00 -18.13 -38.13
N ASP A 31 16.50 -18.18 -39.36
CA ASP A 31 15.91 -17.49 -40.51
C ASP A 31 14.55 -18.14 -40.82
N LEU A 32 13.48 -17.53 -40.31
CA LEU A 32 12.12 -17.74 -40.80
C LEU A 32 11.77 -16.53 -41.64
N SER A 33 11.79 -16.71 -42.96
CA SER A 33 11.22 -15.79 -43.94
C SER A 33 9.72 -15.64 -43.67
N PHE A 34 9.37 -14.64 -42.86
CA PHE A 34 8.01 -14.17 -42.67
C PHE A 34 7.66 -13.33 -43.90
N THR A 35 6.80 -13.88 -44.75
CA THR A 35 6.24 -13.16 -45.89
C THR A 35 5.22 -12.18 -45.35
N GLU A 36 5.60 -10.90 -45.36
CA GLU A 36 4.74 -9.78 -44.98
C GLU A 36 3.52 -9.77 -45.91
N THR A 37 2.34 -10.02 -45.32
CA THR A 37 1.08 -9.56 -45.87
C THR A 37 0.96 -8.10 -45.47
N SER A 38 0.92 -7.24 -46.48
CA SER A 38 0.83 -5.79 -46.36
C SER A 38 -0.47 -5.41 -45.66
N ASP A 39 -0.38 -4.90 -44.42
CA ASP A 39 -1.44 -4.10 -43.81
C ASP A 39 -0.89 -2.68 -43.60
N ASP A 40 -1.51 -1.73 -44.29
CA ASP A 40 -1.15 -0.30 -44.31
C ASP A 40 -1.13 0.33 -42.90
N ILE A 41 0.04 0.77 -42.44
CA ILE A 41 0.17 1.61 -41.23
C ILE A 41 0.71 2.98 -41.65
N SER A 42 -0.13 3.78 -42.32
CA SER A 42 0.03 5.23 -42.38
C SER A 42 -1.19 5.91 -41.75
N GLY A 43 -1.02 6.38 -40.52
CA GLY A 43 -2.04 7.16 -39.81
C GLY A 43 -1.86 7.06 -38.29
N PRO A 44 -2.20 8.12 -37.51
CA PRO A 44 -2.29 8.00 -36.05
C PRO A 44 -3.28 6.89 -35.69
N PRO A 45 -3.13 6.18 -34.56
CA PRO A 45 -4.07 5.12 -34.17
C PRO A 45 -5.44 5.75 -33.93
N VAL A 46 -6.28 5.77 -34.97
CA VAL A 46 -7.68 6.13 -34.86
C VAL A 46 -8.30 5.02 -34.03
N LEU A 47 -8.57 5.32 -32.76
CA LEU A 47 -9.33 4.46 -31.88
C LEU A 47 -10.64 4.12 -32.61
N LYS A 48 -10.75 2.87 -33.08
CA LYS A 48 -12.00 2.36 -33.65
C LYS A 48 -13.12 2.68 -32.65
N PRO A 49 -14.29 3.18 -33.10
CA PRO A 49 -15.35 3.51 -32.17
C PRO A 49 -15.66 2.26 -31.35
N ALA A 50 -15.78 2.42 -30.03
CA ALA A 50 -15.98 1.30 -29.10
C ALA A 50 -17.13 0.37 -29.55
N SER A 51 -18.12 0.92 -30.25
CA SER A 51 -19.22 0.18 -30.88
C SER A 51 -18.76 -0.86 -31.91
N ALA A 52 -17.75 -0.60 -32.73
CA ALA A 52 -17.28 -1.53 -33.75
C ALA A 52 -16.55 -2.73 -33.15
N ALA A 53 -15.75 -2.50 -32.09
CA ALA A 53 -15.10 -3.58 -31.35
C ALA A 53 -16.12 -4.45 -30.60
N LEU A 54 -17.12 -3.82 -29.96
CA LEU A 54 -18.22 -4.52 -29.32
C LEU A 54 -19.03 -5.34 -30.34
N GLN A 55 -19.33 -4.77 -31.50
CA GLN A 55 -20.11 -5.45 -32.54
C GLN A 55 -19.34 -6.61 -33.19
N ALA A 56 -18.03 -6.48 -33.36
CA ALA A 56 -17.17 -7.58 -33.81
C ALA A 56 -17.09 -8.71 -32.77
N ALA A 57 -16.96 -8.37 -31.49
CA ALA A 57 -16.93 -9.36 -30.40
C ALA A 57 -18.27 -10.08 -30.23
N VAL A 58 -19.39 -9.39 -30.40
CA VAL A 58 -20.74 -9.99 -30.44
C VAL A 58 -20.88 -10.92 -31.65
N ARG A 59 -20.46 -10.49 -32.85
CA ARG A 59 -20.49 -11.34 -34.07
C ARG A 59 -19.60 -12.57 -33.95
N ALA A 60 -18.46 -12.45 -33.28
CA ALA A 60 -17.55 -13.56 -33.01
C ALA A 60 -18.11 -14.55 -31.96
N GLY A 61 -19.20 -14.19 -31.26
CA GLY A 61 -19.75 -15.00 -30.18
C GLY A 61 -18.97 -14.88 -28.85
N ASN A 62 -18.08 -13.91 -28.75
CA ASN A 62 -17.28 -13.67 -27.53
C ASN A 62 -18.07 -12.90 -26.46
N ILE A 63 -19.21 -12.30 -26.83
CA ILE A 63 -20.10 -11.55 -25.93
C ILE A 63 -21.53 -12.06 -26.13
N ASN A 64 -22.05 -12.78 -25.14
CA ASN A 64 -23.43 -13.24 -25.10
C ASN A 64 -24.27 -12.33 -24.17
N ILE A 65 -24.52 -11.09 -24.60
CA ILE A 65 -25.47 -10.20 -23.90
C ILE A 65 -26.85 -10.45 -24.53
N ALA A 66 -27.61 -11.37 -23.93
CA ALA A 66 -29.02 -11.52 -24.26
C ALA A 66 -29.78 -10.35 -23.60
N GLU A 67 -30.35 -9.46 -24.41
CA GLU A 67 -31.08 -8.25 -23.98
C GLU A 67 -32.42 -8.54 -23.24
N GLY A 68 -32.74 -9.81 -22.97
CA GLY A 68 -33.93 -10.22 -22.24
C GLY A 68 -33.97 -11.71 -21.85
N GLY A 69 -32.82 -12.40 -21.87
CA GLY A 69 -32.75 -13.82 -21.51
C GLY A 69 -32.60 -13.98 -20.01
N LYS A 70 -33.49 -14.76 -19.38
CA LYS A 70 -33.28 -15.26 -18.02
C LYS A 70 -31.89 -15.88 -17.98
N MET A 71 -31.03 -15.36 -17.11
CA MET A 71 -29.70 -15.89 -16.88
C MET A 71 -29.87 -17.33 -16.38
N GLU A 72 -29.76 -18.31 -17.27
CA GLU A 72 -29.72 -19.71 -16.87
C GLU A 72 -28.36 -19.95 -16.23
N ILE A 73 -28.36 -19.89 -14.90
CA ILE A 73 -27.21 -20.24 -14.08
C ILE A 73 -27.10 -21.76 -14.15
N MET A 74 -26.14 -22.26 -14.91
CA MET A 74 -25.81 -23.68 -14.91
C MET A 74 -25.21 -24.04 -13.56
N ASP A 75 -25.81 -25.00 -12.86
CA ASP A 75 -25.32 -25.46 -11.57
C ASP A 75 -23.92 -26.09 -11.73
N LEU A 76 -22.93 -25.52 -11.03
CA LEU A 76 -21.56 -26.02 -11.05
C LEU A 76 -21.48 -27.36 -10.33
N SER A 77 -20.58 -28.24 -10.78
CA SER A 77 -20.30 -29.48 -10.06
C SER A 77 -19.76 -29.18 -8.66
N SER A 78 -20.05 -30.04 -7.69
CA SER A 78 -19.56 -29.91 -6.31
C SER A 78 -18.04 -29.79 -6.22
N THR A 79 -17.32 -30.44 -7.14
CA THR A 79 -15.86 -30.34 -7.26
C THR A 79 -15.41 -28.94 -7.71
N SER A 80 -16.10 -28.34 -8.67
CA SER A 80 -15.78 -27.01 -9.20
C SER A 80 -15.99 -25.92 -8.16
N ILE A 81 -17.07 -26.02 -7.36
CA ILE A 81 -17.35 -25.08 -6.27
C ILE A 81 -16.22 -25.09 -5.23
N LEU A 82 -15.79 -26.28 -4.80
CA LEU A 82 -14.70 -26.41 -3.82
C LEU A 82 -13.37 -25.86 -4.34
N GLU A 83 -13.07 -26.05 -5.62
CA GLU A 83 -11.87 -25.50 -6.24
C GLU A 83 -11.93 -23.98 -6.36
N GLN A 84 -13.09 -23.44 -6.75
CA GLN A 84 -13.31 -21.99 -6.78
C GLN A 84 -13.18 -21.36 -5.40
N ASP A 85 -13.73 -21.98 -4.36
CA ASP A 85 -13.62 -21.48 -2.98
C ASP A 85 -12.17 -21.46 -2.50
N ARG A 86 -11.41 -22.53 -2.78
CA ARG A 86 -9.98 -22.59 -2.47
C ARG A 86 -9.21 -21.51 -3.22
N HIS A 87 -9.49 -21.34 -4.51
CA HIS A 87 -8.85 -20.32 -5.34
C HIS A 87 -9.19 -18.90 -4.83
N ALA A 88 -10.45 -18.63 -4.51
CA ALA A 88 -10.89 -17.36 -3.95
C ALA A 88 -10.23 -17.08 -2.59
N ALA A 89 -10.09 -18.08 -1.72
CA ALA A 89 -9.39 -17.94 -0.45
C ALA A 89 -7.90 -17.62 -0.64
N LEU A 90 -7.24 -18.21 -1.64
CA LEU A 90 -5.84 -17.91 -1.97
C LEU A 90 -5.69 -16.47 -2.48
N LEU A 91 -6.56 -16.03 -3.40
CA LEU A 91 -6.54 -14.66 -3.91
C LEU A 91 -6.71 -13.65 -2.77
N LYS A 92 -7.67 -13.88 -1.86
CA LYS A 92 -7.88 -13.02 -0.68
C LYS A 92 -6.62 -12.89 0.18
N ARG A 93 -5.89 -13.98 0.41
CA ARG A 93 -4.63 -13.95 1.19
C ARG A 93 -3.54 -13.14 0.51
N VAL A 94 -3.37 -13.35 -0.80
CA VAL A 94 -2.37 -12.63 -1.60
C VAL A 94 -2.69 -11.14 -1.66
N GLU A 95 -3.96 -10.78 -1.82
CA GLU A 95 -4.40 -9.39 -1.78
C GLU A 95 -4.15 -8.76 -0.41
N ALA A 96 -4.46 -9.46 0.69
CA ALA A 96 -4.19 -8.97 2.05
C ALA A 96 -2.69 -8.73 2.27
N GLU A 97 -1.82 -9.66 1.84
CA GLU A 97 -0.38 -9.48 1.94
C GLU A 97 0.14 -8.33 1.07
N ARG A 98 -0.40 -8.19 -0.15
CA ARG A 98 -0.07 -7.07 -1.05
C ARG A 98 -0.46 -5.74 -0.43
N ARG A 99 -1.65 -5.66 0.19
CA ARG A 99 -2.11 -4.46 0.90
C ARG A 99 -1.20 -4.14 2.08
N ALA A 100 -0.89 -5.12 2.94
CA ALA A 100 0.01 -4.93 4.09
C ALA A 100 1.39 -4.39 3.69
N ARG A 101 1.98 -4.89 2.60
CA ARG A 101 3.26 -4.37 2.06
C ARG A 101 3.14 -2.98 1.44
N ALA A 102 1.97 -2.64 0.90
CA ALA A 102 1.69 -1.34 0.31
C ALA A 102 1.45 -0.25 1.37
N ILE A 103 1.22 -0.60 2.64
CA ILE A 103 1.04 0.38 3.71
C ILE A 103 2.33 1.19 3.89
N VAL A 104 2.29 2.44 3.43
CA VAL A 104 3.38 3.39 3.59
C VAL A 104 3.36 3.91 5.02
N VAL A 105 4.33 3.45 5.80
CA VAL A 105 4.56 3.95 7.16
C VAL A 105 5.43 5.20 7.09
N PRO A 106 5.13 6.24 7.90
CA PRO A 106 5.95 7.44 7.94
C PRO A 106 7.38 7.14 8.39
N THR A 107 8.36 7.79 7.75
CA THR A 107 9.77 7.71 8.14
C THR A 107 10.07 8.60 9.35
N ASN A 108 9.30 9.66 9.58
CA ASN A 108 9.50 10.60 10.69
C ASN A 108 9.15 9.96 12.03
N SER A 109 10.09 9.96 12.98
CA SER A 109 9.91 9.33 14.29
C SER A 109 8.78 9.98 15.10
N ASP A 110 8.54 11.28 14.96
CA ASP A 110 7.48 11.98 15.71
C ASP A 110 6.07 11.65 15.21
N GLU A 111 5.91 11.40 13.91
CA GLU A 111 4.66 10.93 13.34
C GLU A 111 4.36 9.49 13.76
N VAL A 112 5.39 8.64 13.78
CA VAL A 112 5.29 7.25 14.28
C VAL A 112 4.83 7.26 15.75
N LYS A 113 5.40 8.11 16.60
CA LYS A 113 4.96 8.28 18.00
C LYS A 113 3.51 8.71 18.11
N LYS A 114 3.06 9.68 17.28
CA LYS A 114 1.66 10.15 17.28
C LYS A 114 0.70 9.02 16.91
N LYS A 115 1.01 8.27 15.85
CA LYS A 115 0.18 7.12 15.42
C LYS A 115 0.11 6.05 16.51
N LEU A 116 1.23 5.66 17.10
CA LEU A 116 1.25 4.66 18.17
C LEU A 116 0.44 5.11 19.40
N ARG A 117 0.52 6.39 19.79
CA ARG A 117 -0.32 6.95 20.87
C ARG A 117 -1.80 6.96 20.52
N ALA A 118 -2.16 7.29 19.28
CA ALA A 118 -3.55 7.24 18.82
C ALA A 118 -4.12 5.82 18.86
N LEU A 119 -3.28 4.82 18.59
CA LEU A 119 -3.61 3.39 18.71
C LEU A 119 -3.57 2.87 20.16
N GLY A 120 -3.16 3.70 21.12
CA GLY A 120 -3.00 3.29 22.53
C GLY A 120 -1.88 2.29 22.78
N GLN A 121 -0.91 2.18 21.85
CA GLN A 121 0.22 1.26 21.94
C GLN A 121 1.44 1.94 22.56
N PRO A 122 2.30 1.19 23.29
CA PRO A 122 3.54 1.73 23.83
C PRO A 122 4.43 2.27 22.70
N VAL A 123 5.05 3.42 22.92
CA VAL A 123 5.78 4.14 21.86
C VAL A 123 7.04 3.40 21.41
N ARG A 124 7.85 2.92 22.35
CA ARG A 124 9.05 2.11 22.08
C ARG A 124 9.25 1.17 23.26
N ILE A 125 9.42 -0.11 23.00
CA ILE A 125 9.81 -1.05 24.05
C ILE A 125 11.34 -1.10 24.15
N PHE A 126 11.86 -1.63 25.25
CA PHE A 126 13.30 -1.76 25.43
C PHE A 126 13.90 -2.71 24.38
N GLY A 127 15.05 -2.33 23.79
CA GLY A 127 15.73 -3.13 22.77
C GLY A 127 15.23 -2.93 21.34
N GLU A 128 14.08 -2.27 21.12
CA GLU A 128 13.57 -2.02 19.76
C GLU A 128 14.40 -0.97 19.00
N GLY A 129 14.82 -1.27 17.77
CA GLY A 129 15.43 -0.30 16.84
C GLY A 129 14.40 0.62 16.15
N LEU A 130 14.85 1.70 15.49
CA LEU A 130 13.94 2.59 14.73
C LEU A 130 13.21 1.85 13.58
N ALA A 131 13.88 0.88 12.95
CA ALA A 131 13.28 0.05 11.90
C ALA A 131 12.17 -0.84 12.46
N GLU A 132 12.41 -1.49 13.61
CA GLU A 132 11.46 -2.38 14.26
C GLU A 132 10.22 -1.65 14.77
N VAL A 133 10.39 -0.42 15.29
CA VAL A 133 9.24 0.43 15.67
C VAL A 133 8.34 0.72 14.46
N ARG A 134 8.94 0.98 13.29
CA ARG A 134 8.18 1.20 12.03
C ARG A 134 7.52 -0.09 11.55
N GLU A 135 8.21 -1.22 11.65
CA GLU A 135 7.66 -2.53 11.28
C GLU A 135 6.43 -2.86 12.13
N ARG A 136 6.53 -2.71 13.45
CA ARG A 136 5.41 -2.90 14.36
C ARG A 136 4.24 -1.98 14.02
N LEU A 137 4.50 -0.72 13.69
CA LEU A 137 3.45 0.19 13.23
C LEU A 137 2.81 -0.29 11.91
N ARG A 138 3.60 -0.85 10.98
CA ARG A 138 3.07 -1.43 9.73
C ARG A 138 2.15 -2.61 10.03
N GLU A 139 2.57 -3.52 10.90
CA GLU A 139 1.76 -4.67 11.31
C GLU A 139 0.45 -4.25 11.97
N LEU A 140 0.49 -3.27 12.87
CA LEU A 140 -0.69 -2.76 13.55
C LEU A 140 -1.67 -2.14 12.56
N LEU A 141 -1.19 -1.32 11.62
CA LEU A 141 -2.03 -0.73 10.57
C LEU A 141 -2.60 -1.80 9.63
N ALA A 142 -1.80 -2.81 9.25
CA ALA A 142 -2.28 -3.91 8.42
C ALA A 142 -3.39 -4.71 9.11
N ARG A 143 -3.24 -4.99 10.41
CA ARG A 143 -4.30 -5.66 11.20
C ARG A 143 -5.56 -4.81 11.26
N ILE A 144 -5.42 -3.49 11.46
CA ILE A 144 -6.56 -2.57 11.50
C ILE A 144 -7.22 -2.43 10.14
N GLU A 145 -6.49 -2.50 9.03
CA GLU A 145 -7.11 -2.46 7.68
C GLU A 145 -7.90 -3.74 7.41
N ILE A 146 -7.34 -4.90 7.73
CA ILE A 146 -8.02 -6.20 7.57
C ILE A 146 -9.25 -6.28 8.49
N GLU A 147 -9.11 -5.95 9.77
CA GLU A 147 -10.23 -5.95 10.73
C GLU A 147 -11.20 -4.78 10.49
N GLY A 148 -10.71 -3.67 9.94
CA GLY A 148 -11.47 -2.46 9.68
C GLY A 148 -12.47 -2.68 8.57
N GLU A 149 -12.11 -3.45 7.52
CA GLU A 149 -13.06 -3.94 6.51
C GLU A 149 -14.23 -4.70 7.15
N ASP A 150 -14.02 -5.40 8.27
CA ASP A 150 -15.07 -6.10 9.02
C ASP A 150 -15.80 -5.20 10.05
N LYS A 151 -15.19 -4.09 10.50
CA LYS A 151 -15.68 -3.24 11.61
C LYS A 151 -16.18 -1.84 11.20
N VAL A 152 -16.23 -1.46 9.92
CA VAL A 152 -16.90 -0.20 9.49
C VAL A 152 -18.37 -0.13 9.96
N ALA A 153 -18.97 -1.25 10.38
CA ALA A 153 -20.30 -1.29 11.00
C ALA A 153 -20.36 -0.84 12.48
N GLY A 154 -19.25 -0.58 13.18
CA GLY A 154 -19.35 -0.17 14.60
C GLY A 154 -18.06 0.30 15.25
N SER A 155 -18.17 1.41 15.98
CA SER A 155 -17.22 1.94 16.99
C SER A 155 -16.11 2.89 16.53
N ILE A 156 -16.51 4.08 16.07
CA ILE A 156 -15.76 5.30 16.41
C ILE A 156 -16.09 5.66 17.87
N ALA A 157 -15.50 4.93 18.83
CA ALA A 157 -15.48 5.35 20.23
C ALA A 157 -14.56 4.44 21.04
N ARG A 158 -13.34 4.90 21.34
CA ARG A 158 -12.70 4.54 22.60
C ARG A 158 -12.20 5.81 23.28
N PRO A 159 -12.67 6.11 24.50
CA PRO A 159 -12.20 7.26 25.24
C PRO A 159 -10.78 7.01 25.74
N LEU A 160 -10.00 8.09 25.67
CA LEU A 160 -8.68 8.23 26.25
C LEU A 160 -8.71 7.84 27.73
N PHE A 161 -7.82 6.92 28.09
CA PHE A 161 -7.29 6.81 29.44
C PHE A 161 -6.87 8.23 29.90
N GLY A 162 -7.64 8.83 30.81
CA GLY A 162 -7.29 10.11 31.45
C GLY A 162 -8.36 11.20 31.56
N VAL A 163 -9.57 11.03 31.03
CA VAL A 163 -10.68 11.98 31.34
C VAL A 163 -11.56 11.37 32.43
N PHE A 164 -11.20 11.62 33.69
CA PHE A 164 -12.13 11.37 34.79
C PHE A 164 -13.28 12.38 34.69
N PRO A 165 -14.55 11.94 34.57
CA PRO A 165 -15.68 12.86 34.62
C PRO A 165 -15.70 13.53 36.00
N GLY A 166 -15.54 14.85 36.03
CA GLY A 166 -15.64 15.66 37.26
C GLY A 166 -14.36 16.36 37.73
N MET A 167 -13.24 16.30 36.99
CA MET A 167 -12.08 17.13 37.33
C MET A 167 -12.25 18.55 36.74
N PRO A 168 -12.31 19.61 37.56
CA PRO A 168 -12.44 20.97 37.05
C PRO A 168 -11.17 21.37 36.28
N THR A 169 -11.34 21.75 35.02
CA THR A 169 -10.24 22.14 34.10
C THR A 169 -9.69 23.55 34.34
N SER A 170 -9.97 24.17 35.49
CA SER A 170 -9.56 25.55 35.78
C SER A 170 -8.90 25.63 37.16
N ILE A 171 -7.58 25.45 37.19
CA ILE A 171 -6.77 26.13 38.20
C ILE A 171 -6.64 27.56 37.68
N ASN A 172 -7.55 28.45 38.11
CA ASN A 172 -7.39 29.87 37.90
C ASN A 172 -6.17 30.31 38.71
N PHE A 173 -5.03 30.49 38.04
CA PHE A 173 -3.90 31.21 38.63
C PHE A 173 -4.27 32.69 38.56
N GLU A 174 -5.09 33.15 39.51
CA GLU A 174 -5.32 34.57 39.73
C GLU A 174 -3.95 35.18 40.04
N LYS A 175 -3.39 35.89 39.06
CA LYS A 175 -2.37 36.89 39.30
C LYS A 175 -3.03 37.95 40.19
N GLY A 176 -2.91 37.78 41.51
CA GLY A 176 -3.12 38.84 42.47
C GLY A 176 -2.10 39.93 42.23
N GLY A 177 -2.42 40.84 41.30
CA GLY A 177 -1.77 42.12 41.19
C GLY A 177 -2.13 42.94 42.40
N LEU A 178 -1.19 43.09 43.33
CA LEU A 178 -1.23 44.17 44.32
C LEU A 178 -0.95 45.47 43.58
N THR A 179 -2.00 46.07 43.04
CA THR A 179 -2.00 47.49 42.68
C THR A 179 -1.84 48.28 43.97
N GLY A 180 -0.80 49.10 44.03
CA GLY A 180 -0.55 50.01 45.13
C GLY A 180 -1.58 51.14 45.09
N ASP A 181 -2.35 51.24 46.16
CA ASP A 181 -3.14 52.43 46.45
C ASP A 181 -2.36 53.30 47.43
N GLY A 182 -1.90 54.44 46.94
CA GLY A 182 -1.41 55.52 47.77
C GLY A 182 -2.58 56.17 48.53
N ASN A 183 -2.39 56.31 49.84
CA ASN A 183 -2.97 57.31 50.74
C ASN A 183 -1.98 57.33 51.93
N GLY A 184 -1.27 58.40 52.26
CA GLY A 184 -1.74 59.77 52.40
C GLY A 184 -2.02 60.03 53.88
N VAL A 185 -0.96 60.21 54.69
CA VAL A 185 -0.81 61.19 55.80
C VAL A 185 0.70 61.43 55.99
#